data_AF-A0A2V7TMB4-F1
#
_entry.id   AF-A0A2V7TMB4-F1
#
_cell.length_a   1.000
_cell.length_b   1.000
_cell.length_c   1.000
_cell.angle_alpha   90.00
_cell.angle_beta   90.00
_cell.angle_gamma   90.00
#
_symmetry.space_group_name_H-M   'P 1'
#
loop_
_entity.id
_entity.type
_entity.pdbx_description
1 polymer ?
#
loop_
_entity_poly.entity_id
_entity_poly.type
_entity_poly.pdbx_seq_one_letter_code
_entity_poly.pdbx_strand_id
1 'polypeptide(L)'
;DWDVPAGRWVVLRMGYSLTGEKNHPATPEATGYEVDKLSRKHVDAYFQNYVGQVSDALGPYFGKSFRYFLMDSWEAGQENWTQDMIAEFRARRGYDPIPYLPVLTGRIVESADVSDRFLWDYRRTIADLLAENHYGAATEYLHKRGVGLYAEAMGTGLPTTGDALLNKGRV
;
A
#
# COMPACT_ATOMS: atom_id res chain seq x y z
N ASP A 1 -14.29 -29.77 -4.46
CA ASP A 1 -14.35 -30.95 -3.60
C ASP A 1 -12.97 -31.32 -3.10
N TRP A 2 -12.85 -31.60 -1.80
CA TRP A 2 -11.61 -32.00 -1.14
C TRP A 2 -11.85 -33.36 -0.45
N ASP A 3 -11.09 -34.38 -0.83
CA ASP A 3 -11.10 -35.69 -0.16
C ASP A 3 -10.26 -35.58 1.12
N VAL A 4 -10.94 -35.33 2.25
CA VAL A 4 -10.30 -35.00 3.52
C VAL A 4 -9.97 -36.29 4.29
N PRO A 5 -8.71 -36.50 4.71
CA PRO A 5 -8.34 -37.68 5.49
C PRO A 5 -9.09 -37.73 6.84
N ALA A 6 -9.26 -38.93 7.40
CA ALA A 6 -9.88 -39.11 8.70
C ALA A 6 -9.15 -38.30 9.79
N GLY A 7 -9.90 -37.59 10.62
CA GLY A 7 -9.36 -36.73 11.67
C GLY A 7 -10.25 -35.52 11.93
N ARG A 8 -9.77 -34.61 12.79
CA ARG A 8 -10.41 -33.31 13.01
C ARG A 8 -9.62 -32.24 12.30
N TRP A 9 -10.30 -31.51 11.43
CA TRP A 9 -9.69 -30.47 10.62
C TRP A 9 -10.29 -29.10 10.94
N VAL A 10 -9.45 -28.08 10.85
CA VAL A 10 -9.88 -26.68 10.81
C VAL A 10 -9.64 -26.18 9.40
N VAL A 11 -10.72 -25.76 8.72
CA VAL A 11 -10.62 -25.12 7.41
C VAL A 11 -10.58 -23.61 7.63
N LEU A 12 -9.45 -22.98 7.30
CA LEU A 12 -9.31 -21.53 7.37
C LEU A 12 -9.60 -20.92 6.00
N ARG A 13 -10.75 -20.26 5.87
CA ARG A 13 -11.08 -19.46 4.68
C ARG A 13 -10.61 -18.03 4.90
N MET A 14 -9.58 -17.63 4.15
CA MET A 14 -9.07 -16.26 4.17
C MET A 14 -9.61 -15.47 2.97
N GLY A 15 -9.79 -14.17 3.17
CA GLY A 15 -10.20 -13.21 2.16
C GLY A 15 -9.81 -11.81 2.62
N TYR A 16 -10.13 -10.81 1.82
CA TYR A 16 -9.89 -9.41 2.13
C TYR A 16 -11.13 -8.58 1.82
N SER A 17 -11.24 -7.42 2.47
CA SER A 17 -12.28 -6.42 2.25
C SER A 17 -11.66 -5.02 2.31
N LEU A 18 -12.45 -3.99 2.01
CA LEU A 18 -12.02 -2.60 2.19
C LEU A 18 -11.76 -2.30 3.68
N THR A 19 -10.76 -1.45 3.96
CA THR A 19 -10.55 -0.86 5.28
C THR A 19 -11.62 0.17 5.62
N GLY A 20 -12.20 0.79 4.59
CA GLY A 20 -13.30 1.75 4.70
C GLY A 20 -12.86 3.22 4.70
N GLU A 21 -11.56 3.48 4.73
CA GLU A 21 -11.00 4.83 4.84
C GLU A 21 -11.22 5.67 3.58
N LYS A 22 -11.41 6.97 3.77
CA LYS A 22 -11.71 7.92 2.70
C LYS A 22 -10.86 9.17 2.83
N ASN A 23 -10.58 9.82 1.70
CA ASN A 23 -9.84 11.08 1.72
C ASN A 23 -10.60 12.16 2.50
N HIS A 24 -9.88 12.97 3.27
CA HIS A 24 -10.47 14.02 4.10
C HIS A 24 -9.47 15.16 4.39
N PRO A 25 -9.96 16.39 4.64
CA PRO A 25 -11.33 16.85 4.41
C PRO A 25 -11.61 17.11 2.92
N ALA A 26 -12.77 16.67 2.43
CA ALA A 26 -13.23 16.94 1.07
C ALA A 26 -14.75 17.17 1.05
N THR A 27 -15.27 17.82 0.00
CA THR A 27 -16.73 17.89 -0.21
C THR A 27 -17.26 16.49 -0.53
N PRO A 28 -18.56 16.20 -0.32
CA PRO A 28 -19.12 14.88 -0.61
C PRO A 28 -18.86 14.37 -2.03
N GLU A 29 -18.86 15.27 -3.03
CA GLU A 29 -18.62 14.95 -4.44
C GLU A 29 -17.16 14.60 -4.74
N ALA A 30 -16.23 15.08 -3.91
CA ALA A 30 -14.79 14.83 -4.00
C ALA A 30 -14.29 13.81 -2.96
N THR A 31 -15.22 13.13 -2.27
CA THR A 31 -14.91 12.15 -1.21
C THR A 31 -15.07 10.73 -1.76
N GLY A 32 -14.00 9.95 -1.73
CA GLY A 32 -13.94 8.57 -2.20
C GLY A 32 -13.07 7.71 -1.29
N TYR A 33 -13.04 6.41 -1.57
CA TYR A 33 -12.15 5.50 -0.85
C TYR A 33 -10.69 5.81 -1.14
N GLU A 34 -9.86 5.65 -0.12
CA GLU A 34 -8.41 5.64 -0.29
C GLU A 34 -7.98 4.55 -1.28
N VAL A 35 -7.01 4.88 -2.14
CA VAL A 35 -6.41 3.92 -3.06
C VAL A 35 -5.63 2.86 -2.29
N ASP A 36 -5.60 1.61 -2.79
CA ASP A 36 -4.66 0.58 -2.34
C ASP A 36 -3.24 1.04 -2.65
N LYS A 37 -2.46 1.36 -1.60
CA LYS A 37 -1.14 2.00 -1.78
C LYS A 37 -0.03 0.98 -1.91
N LEU A 38 -0.34 -0.29 -1.70
CA LEU A 38 0.57 -1.40 -1.92
C LEU A 38 0.56 -1.84 -3.39
N SER A 39 -0.39 -1.34 -4.21
CA SER A 39 -0.50 -1.68 -5.64
C SER A 39 -0.10 -0.53 -6.55
N ARG A 40 1.01 -0.71 -7.27
CA ARG A 40 1.49 0.25 -8.29
C ARG A 40 0.41 0.58 -9.32
N LYS A 41 -0.30 -0.45 -9.79
CA LYS A 41 -1.37 -0.34 -10.77
C LYS A 41 -2.49 0.59 -10.29
N HIS A 42 -2.92 0.43 -9.04
CA HIS A 42 -4.01 1.23 -8.49
C HIS A 42 -3.57 2.67 -8.22
N VAL A 43 -2.36 2.86 -7.69
CA VAL A 43 -1.77 4.20 -7.48
C VAL A 43 -1.60 4.93 -8.82
N ASP A 44 -1.02 4.31 -9.83
CA ASP A 44 -0.85 4.93 -11.16
C ASP A 44 -2.21 5.35 -11.75
N ALA A 45 -3.25 4.53 -11.62
CA ALA A 45 -4.59 4.86 -12.10
C ALA A 45 -5.21 6.04 -11.33
N TYR A 46 -5.04 6.08 -10.00
CA TYR A 46 -5.49 7.19 -9.17
C TYR A 46 -4.80 8.50 -9.55
N PHE A 47 -3.46 8.49 -9.65
CA PHE A 47 -2.69 9.67 -10.04
C PHE A 47 -3.00 10.10 -11.47
N GLN A 48 -3.20 9.16 -12.39
CA GLN A 48 -3.61 9.48 -13.75
C GLN A 48 -4.91 10.29 -13.79
N ASN A 49 -5.91 9.84 -13.03
CA ASN A 49 -7.19 10.54 -12.95
C ASN A 49 -7.07 11.89 -12.24
N TYR A 50 -6.52 11.91 -11.01
CA TYR A 50 -6.48 13.13 -10.19
C TYR A 50 -5.58 14.21 -10.79
N VAL A 51 -4.34 13.86 -11.16
CA VAL A 51 -3.41 14.81 -11.78
C VAL A 51 -3.90 15.24 -13.16
N GLY A 52 -4.59 14.36 -13.89
CA GLY A 52 -5.24 14.71 -15.16
C GLY A 52 -6.21 15.87 -15.00
N GLN A 53 -7.17 15.74 -14.07
CA GLN A 53 -8.15 16.80 -13.76
C GLN A 53 -7.47 18.12 -13.38
N VAL A 54 -6.43 18.07 -12.53
CA VAL A 54 -5.67 19.25 -12.13
C VAL A 54 -4.93 19.87 -13.31
N SER A 55 -4.29 19.06 -14.15
CA SER A 55 -3.54 19.55 -15.32
C SER A 55 -4.47 20.16 -16.37
N ASP A 56 -5.64 19.57 -16.60
CA ASP A 56 -6.64 20.08 -17.55
C ASP A 56 -7.18 21.44 -17.09
N ALA A 57 -7.46 21.59 -15.79
CA ALA A 57 -7.91 22.86 -15.21
C ALA A 57 -6.83 23.96 -15.27
N LEU A 58 -5.55 23.61 -15.08
CA LEU A 58 -4.44 24.56 -15.08
C LEU A 58 -3.91 24.88 -16.49
N GLY A 59 -4.12 23.99 -17.45
CA GLY A 59 -3.66 24.13 -18.84
C GLY A 59 -2.18 24.54 -18.94
N PRO A 60 -1.85 25.70 -19.56
CA PRO A 60 -0.48 26.11 -19.81
C PRO A 60 0.34 26.42 -18.55
N TYR A 61 -0.29 26.54 -17.37
CA TYR A 61 0.39 26.81 -16.10
C TYR A 61 0.93 25.54 -15.43
N PHE A 62 0.44 24.36 -15.81
CA PHE A 62 0.90 23.08 -15.29
C PHE A 62 2.37 22.82 -15.70
N GLY A 63 3.22 22.50 -14.73
CA GLY A 63 4.67 22.37 -14.94
C GLY A 63 5.40 23.69 -15.20
N LYS A 64 4.74 24.86 -15.05
CA LYS A 64 5.35 26.20 -15.19
C LYS A 64 5.20 27.07 -13.96
N SER A 65 3.98 27.43 -13.62
CA SER A 65 3.68 28.16 -12.38
C SER A 65 3.27 27.17 -11.29
N PHE A 66 2.50 26.14 -11.67
CA PHE A 66 2.24 25.00 -10.80
C PHE A 66 3.40 24.01 -10.94
N ARG A 67 4.23 23.91 -9.90
CA ARG A 67 5.51 23.19 -9.94
C ARG A 67 5.57 21.96 -9.05
N TYR A 68 4.71 21.86 -8.04
CA TYR A 68 4.76 20.79 -7.04
C TYR A 68 3.36 20.33 -6.65
N PHE A 69 3.20 19.03 -6.45
CA PHE A 69 2.16 18.49 -5.59
C PHE A 69 2.69 18.33 -4.17
N LEU A 70 1.78 18.42 -3.20
CA LEU A 70 2.00 17.99 -1.83
C LEU A 70 1.31 16.64 -1.64
N MET A 71 2.04 15.66 -1.14
CA MET A 71 1.46 14.50 -0.47
C MET A 71 1.63 14.70 1.03
N ASP A 72 0.51 14.96 1.70
CA ASP A 72 0.49 15.27 3.12
C ASP A 72 0.83 14.03 3.98
N SER A 73 0.80 14.19 5.30
CA SER A 73 0.96 13.08 6.23
C SER A 73 -0.06 11.95 5.99
N TRP A 74 0.29 10.73 6.38
CA TRP A 74 -0.59 9.57 6.25
C TRP A 74 -1.56 9.47 7.41
N GLU A 75 -2.86 9.57 7.15
CA GLU A 75 -3.92 9.22 8.10
C GLU A 75 -4.93 8.23 7.49
N ALA A 76 -4.52 7.44 6.49
CA ALA A 76 -5.37 6.51 5.74
C ALA A 76 -5.58 5.12 6.41
N GLY A 77 -5.24 4.99 7.70
CA GLY A 77 -5.34 3.74 8.45
C GLY A 77 -4.37 2.65 8.00
N GLN A 78 -4.56 1.44 8.57
CA GLN A 78 -3.71 0.27 8.33
C GLN A 78 -4.26 -0.58 7.19
N GLU A 79 -3.42 -0.87 6.21
CA GLU A 79 -3.65 -1.90 5.19
C GLU A 79 -2.58 -2.99 5.31
N ASN A 80 -2.96 -4.25 5.12
CA ASN A 80 -2.05 -5.40 5.23
C ASN A 80 -2.21 -6.42 4.10
N TRP A 81 -2.95 -6.07 3.05
CA TRP A 81 -3.21 -6.96 1.93
C TRP A 81 -3.37 -6.17 0.63
N THR A 82 -2.85 -6.71 -0.46
CA THR A 82 -3.16 -6.31 -1.84
C THR A 82 -3.29 -7.57 -2.69
N GLN A 83 -3.88 -7.45 -3.88
CA GLN A 83 -4.12 -8.60 -4.78
C GLN A 83 -2.82 -9.36 -5.12
N ASP A 84 -1.72 -8.63 -5.24
CA ASP A 84 -0.42 -9.19 -5.62
C ASP A 84 0.47 -9.57 -4.42
N MET A 85 -0.05 -9.52 -3.19
CA MET A 85 0.73 -9.68 -1.95
C MET A 85 1.58 -10.96 -1.92
N ILE A 86 1.04 -12.10 -2.36
CA ILE A 86 1.77 -13.37 -2.37
C ILE A 86 2.94 -13.34 -3.35
N ALA A 87 2.74 -12.74 -4.53
CA ALA A 87 3.78 -12.63 -5.55
C ALA A 87 4.88 -11.66 -5.11
N GLU A 88 4.49 -10.49 -4.59
CA GLU A 88 5.41 -9.49 -4.04
C GLU A 88 6.23 -10.03 -2.87
N PHE A 89 5.58 -10.71 -1.92
CA PHE A 89 6.26 -11.33 -0.80
C PHE A 89 7.30 -12.34 -1.28
N ARG A 90 6.91 -13.26 -2.17
CA ARG A 90 7.82 -14.30 -2.67
C ARG A 90 9.02 -13.71 -3.39
N ALA A 91 8.81 -12.71 -4.22
CA ALA A 91 9.88 -12.03 -4.96
C ALA A 91 10.90 -11.35 -4.03
N ARG A 92 10.42 -10.78 -2.91
CA ARG A 92 11.23 -9.96 -2.00
C ARG A 92 11.85 -10.72 -0.84
N ARG A 93 11.20 -11.79 -0.38
CA ARG A 93 11.59 -12.58 0.80
C ARG A 93 12.15 -13.95 0.45
N GLY A 94 11.89 -14.44 -0.77
CA GLY A 94 12.52 -15.65 -1.31
C GLY A 94 11.86 -16.97 -0.90
N TYR A 95 10.66 -16.94 -0.33
CA TYR A 95 9.91 -18.15 0.04
C TYR A 95 8.39 -17.97 -0.12
N ASP A 96 7.65 -19.08 -0.10
CA ASP A 96 6.20 -19.09 -0.23
C ASP A 96 5.51 -18.71 1.09
N PRO A 97 4.74 -17.60 1.15
CA PRO A 97 4.05 -17.21 2.38
C PRO A 97 2.81 -18.05 2.68
N ILE A 98 2.28 -18.80 1.71
CA ILE A 98 0.98 -19.50 1.83
C ILE A 98 0.89 -20.40 3.08
N PRO A 99 1.89 -21.25 3.40
CA PRO A 99 1.85 -22.09 4.59
C PRO A 99 1.79 -21.31 5.91
N TYR A 100 2.24 -20.05 5.90
CA TYR A 100 2.36 -19.18 7.07
C TYR A 100 1.23 -18.16 7.20
N LEU A 101 0.33 -18.03 6.21
CA LEU A 101 -0.82 -17.13 6.30
C LEU A 101 -1.71 -17.30 7.55
N PRO A 102 -1.88 -18.51 8.14
CA PRO A 102 -2.59 -18.64 9.41
C PRO A 102 -2.02 -17.76 10.54
N VAL A 103 -0.73 -17.43 10.50
CA VAL A 103 -0.08 -16.55 11.47
C VAL A 103 -0.72 -15.15 11.50
N LEU A 104 -1.22 -14.65 10.37
CA LEU A 104 -1.96 -13.38 10.29
C LEU A 104 -3.27 -13.40 11.11
N THR A 105 -3.72 -14.57 11.53
CA THR A 105 -4.92 -14.77 12.34
C THR A 105 -4.61 -15.12 13.80
N GLY A 106 -3.35 -14.99 14.22
CA GLY A 106 -2.88 -15.30 15.57
C GLY A 106 -2.58 -16.78 15.83
N ARG A 107 -2.48 -17.61 14.78
CA ARG A 107 -2.15 -19.04 14.91
C ARG A 107 -0.66 -19.26 14.75
N ILE A 108 -0.05 -19.97 15.69
CA ILE A 108 1.37 -20.33 15.57
C ILE A 108 1.54 -21.41 14.50
N VAL A 109 2.44 -21.18 13.55
CA VAL A 109 2.90 -22.15 12.55
C VAL A 109 4.34 -22.52 12.90
N GLU A 110 4.61 -23.82 13.02
CA GLU A 110 5.88 -24.42 13.47
C GLU A 110 6.28 -24.05 14.91
N SER A 111 6.64 -22.79 15.16
CA SER A 111 7.00 -22.26 16.48
C SER A 111 6.73 -20.76 16.57
N ALA A 112 6.75 -20.21 17.79
CA ALA A 112 6.59 -18.77 18.01
C ALA A 112 7.66 -17.95 17.27
N ASP A 113 8.94 -18.36 17.35
CA ASP A 113 10.04 -17.69 16.66
C ASP A 113 9.87 -17.70 15.13
N VAL A 114 9.46 -18.83 14.55
CA VAL A 114 9.20 -18.92 13.10
C VAL A 114 8.02 -18.02 12.70
N SER A 115 6.95 -18.03 13.50
CA SER A 115 5.76 -17.19 13.26
C SER A 115 6.10 -15.70 13.35
N ASP A 116 6.91 -15.30 14.33
CA ASP A 116 7.32 -13.90 14.51
C ASP A 116 8.23 -13.41 13.38
N ARG A 117 9.14 -14.27 12.88
CA ARG A 117 9.98 -13.96 11.71
C ARG A 117 9.13 -13.78 10.46
N PHE A 118 8.15 -14.65 10.22
CA PHE A 118 7.21 -14.48 9.11
C PHE A 118 6.44 -13.16 9.22
N LEU A 119 5.92 -12.82 10.40
CA LEU A 119 5.22 -11.54 10.62
C LEU A 119 6.14 -10.33 10.37
N TRP A 120 7.42 -10.44 10.73
CA TRP A 120 8.42 -9.42 10.43
C TRP A 120 8.62 -9.24 8.92
N ASP A 121 8.84 -10.34 8.19
CA ASP A 121 9.01 -10.33 6.73
C ASP A 121 7.75 -9.81 6.01
N TYR A 122 6.58 -10.13 6.55
CA TYR A 122 5.30 -9.67 6.02
C TYR A 122 5.13 -8.15 6.18
N ARG A 123 5.40 -7.62 7.37
CA ARG A 123 5.41 -6.17 7.62
C ARG A 123 6.50 -5.46 6.80
N ARG A 124 7.67 -6.06 6.64
CA ARG A 124 8.73 -5.50 5.80
C ARG A 124 8.31 -5.45 4.34
N THR A 125 7.58 -6.45 3.86
CA THR A 125 7.01 -6.46 2.50
C THR A 125 6.02 -5.32 2.32
N ILE A 126 5.13 -5.09 3.28
CA ILE A 126 4.20 -3.93 3.26
C ILE A 126 4.99 -2.60 3.19
N ALA A 127 6.01 -2.44 4.03
CA ALA A 127 6.82 -1.22 4.04
C ALA A 127 7.57 -0.98 2.72
N ASP A 128 8.14 -2.03 2.12
CA ASP A 128 8.82 -1.93 0.82
C ASP A 128 7.83 -1.56 -0.30
N LEU A 129 6.64 -2.18 -0.32
CA LEU A 129 5.58 -1.90 -1.28
C LEU A 129 5.07 -0.47 -1.14
N LEU A 130 4.85 0.00 0.08
CA LEU A 130 4.41 1.37 0.33
C LEU A 130 5.42 2.38 -0.25
N ALA A 131 6.71 2.19 0.01
CA ALA A 131 7.74 3.08 -0.52
C ALA A 131 7.78 3.08 -2.05
N GLU A 132 7.72 1.91 -2.68
CA GLU A 132 7.88 1.79 -4.13
C GLU A 132 6.61 2.13 -4.91
N ASN A 133 5.48 1.58 -4.48
CA ASN A 133 4.23 1.60 -5.22
C ASN A 133 3.39 2.83 -4.92
N HIS A 134 3.64 3.52 -3.80
CA HIS A 134 2.98 4.79 -3.49
C HIS A 134 3.91 5.98 -3.71
N TYR A 135 4.95 6.11 -2.89
CA TYR A 135 5.85 7.26 -2.93
C TYR A 135 6.65 7.30 -4.24
N GLY A 136 7.34 6.21 -4.58
CA GLY A 136 8.13 6.13 -5.82
C GLY A 136 7.28 6.28 -7.06
N ALA A 137 6.13 5.60 -7.12
CA ALA A 137 5.18 5.70 -8.21
C ALA A 137 4.70 7.13 -8.47
N ALA A 138 4.27 7.83 -7.41
CA ALA A 138 3.81 9.21 -7.48
C ALA A 138 4.92 10.14 -7.98
N THR A 139 6.12 10.04 -7.40
CA THR A 139 7.29 10.83 -7.80
C THR A 139 7.63 10.62 -9.27
N GLU A 140 7.74 9.36 -9.70
CA GLU A 140 8.02 9.02 -11.10
C GLU A 140 6.95 9.55 -12.06
N TYR A 141 5.67 9.44 -11.69
CA TYR A 141 4.55 9.88 -12.49
C TYR A 141 4.55 11.41 -12.69
N LEU A 142 4.81 12.16 -11.62
CA LEU A 142 4.85 13.62 -11.62
C LEU A 142 6.10 14.17 -12.32
N HIS A 143 7.27 13.58 -12.08
CA HIS A 143 8.53 13.98 -12.71
C HIS A 143 8.46 13.86 -14.25
N LYS A 144 7.82 12.79 -14.77
CA LYS A 144 7.56 12.63 -16.21
C LYS A 144 6.76 13.78 -16.83
N ARG A 145 6.09 14.59 -16.01
CA ARG A 145 5.27 15.74 -16.43
C ARG A 145 5.86 17.09 -16.03
N GLY A 146 7.12 17.11 -15.58
CA GLY A 146 7.82 18.35 -15.21
C GLY A 146 7.30 18.99 -13.92
N VAL A 147 6.66 18.21 -13.05
CA VAL A 147 6.14 18.64 -11.74
C VAL A 147 6.84 17.82 -10.66
N GLY A 148 7.32 18.48 -9.60
CA GLY A 148 7.92 17.82 -8.45
C GLY A 148 6.88 17.30 -7.46
N LEU A 149 7.34 16.46 -6.53
CA LEU A 149 6.56 16.03 -5.38
C LEU A 149 7.26 16.53 -4.11
N TYR A 150 6.51 17.20 -3.23
CA TYR A 150 6.88 17.28 -1.83
C TYR A 150 6.00 16.29 -1.09
N ALA A 151 6.59 15.31 -0.41
CA ALA A 151 5.83 14.35 0.37
C ALA A 151 6.27 14.40 1.83
N GLU A 152 5.32 14.41 2.75
CA GLU A 152 5.59 14.06 4.14
C GLU A 152 5.79 12.54 4.27
N ALA A 153 5.87 12.03 5.50
CA ALA A 153 6.00 10.59 5.75
C ALA A 153 4.67 10.05 6.33
N MET A 154 4.76 9.01 7.14
CA MET A 154 3.59 8.53 7.89
C MET A 154 3.23 9.53 9.00
N GLY A 155 1.93 9.71 9.23
CA GLY A 155 1.42 10.59 10.27
C GLY A 155 1.74 10.14 11.69
N THR A 156 1.22 10.89 12.66
CA THR A 156 1.43 10.58 14.08
C THR A 156 0.75 9.27 14.50
N GLY A 157 1.36 8.54 15.45
CA GLY A 157 0.74 7.34 16.03
C GLY A 157 0.91 6.04 15.23
N LEU A 158 1.88 5.96 14.30
CA LEU A 158 2.11 4.79 13.43
C LEU A 158 0.83 4.36 12.69
N PRO A 159 0.24 5.24 11.87
CA PRO A 159 -1.06 5.02 11.26
C PRO A 159 -1.02 3.96 10.15
N THR A 160 0.17 3.56 9.69
CA THR A 160 0.39 2.45 8.76
C THR A 160 1.69 1.70 9.08
N THR A 161 1.90 0.55 8.45
CA THR A 161 3.16 -0.18 8.48
C THR A 161 4.08 0.36 7.38
N GLY A 162 5.17 1.03 7.77
CA GLY A 162 6.10 1.60 6.79
C GLY A 162 7.44 2.00 7.39
N ASP A 163 8.35 2.43 6.52
CA ASP A 163 9.67 2.96 6.86
C ASP A 163 9.73 4.41 6.34
N ALA A 164 9.71 5.37 7.28
CA ALA A 164 9.60 6.79 6.93
C ALA A 164 10.80 7.30 6.13
N LEU A 165 12.01 6.82 6.45
CA LEU A 165 13.22 7.23 5.73
C LEU A 165 13.25 6.59 4.35
N LEU A 166 12.83 5.33 4.21
CA LEU A 166 12.71 4.68 2.92
C LEU A 166 11.69 5.42 2.03
N ASN A 167 10.52 5.77 2.57
CA ASN A 167 9.50 6.53 1.85
C ASN A 167 10.05 7.88 1.38
N LYS A 168 10.71 8.63 2.27
CA LYS A 168 11.30 9.93 1.95
C LYS A 168 12.45 9.82 0.94
N GLY A 169 13.15 8.69 0.90
CA GLY A 169 14.19 8.42 -0.10
C GLY A 169 13.67 8.19 -1.52
N ARG A 170 12.34 8.10 -1.72
CA ARG A 170 11.70 7.91 -3.04
C ARG A 170 11.19 9.21 -3.68
N VAL A 171 11.40 10.34 -3.01
CA VAL A 171 10.81 11.65 -3.36
C VAL A 171 11.91 12.63 -3.70
#